data_AF-D4XEW3-F1
#
_entry.id   AF-D4XEW3-F1
#
_cell.length_a   1.000
_cell.length_b   1.000
_cell.length_c   1.000
_cell.angle_alpha   90.00
_cell.angle_beta   90.00
_cell.angle_gamma   90.00
#
_symmetry.space_group_name_H-M   'P 1'
#
loop_
_entity.id
_entity.type
_entity.pdbx_description
1 polymer ?
#
loop_
_entity_poly.entity_id
_entity_poly.type
_entity_poly.pdbx_seq_one_letter_code
_entity_poly.pdbx_strand_id
1 'polypeptide(L)'
;MSGQNSYHLTALGDTYAVRRVYLNKEEHFTEASTGASSSHASDKYRRPRLLPTSPFEVEALSLKGDLDAASWVTDTLLLVVDELPVSGVETVKDLRAKALEHFEGRDSKLTKNQKYDSYTRERFGKSYSDLVDQLRGQAIDRFKTAFDGILYVPEMESWRQPHLRDVVVGYEIAAEREVIAELIDLANCGHVHSQYLAALLLCFTQQGLTIQSIELLLQAHENKHPQALDALGRLLLAQDDFVGAVQAALIARQGQYPEAKRTIELVQRALTMAVLETPSGVVPAFAAVLGVLDSNYLELARKQFPEWFPSESDRAKALFHRLAGGSRHV
;
A
#
# COMPACT_ATOMS: atom_id res chain seq x y z
N MET A 1 25.07 -8.42 2.00
CA MET A 1 24.38 -7.75 3.14
C MET A 1 22.85 -7.73 2.97
N SER A 2 22.22 -8.70 2.30
CA SER A 2 20.98 -8.42 1.54
C SER A 2 19.78 -9.35 1.79
N GLY A 3 19.69 -10.06 2.92
CA GLY A 3 18.55 -10.95 3.23
C GLY A 3 17.56 -10.43 4.28
N GLN A 4 17.90 -9.39 5.05
CA GLN A 4 17.13 -8.98 6.24
C GLN A 4 16.02 -7.93 5.98
N ASN A 5 15.87 -7.47 4.73
CA ASN A 5 14.97 -6.36 4.38
C ASN A 5 13.83 -6.76 3.42
N SER A 6 13.64 -8.05 3.15
CA SER A 6 12.59 -8.55 2.27
C SER A 6 11.85 -9.73 2.90
N TYR A 7 10.54 -9.76 2.70
CA TYR A 7 9.64 -10.83 3.07
C TYR A 7 9.16 -11.56 1.82
N HIS A 8 8.72 -12.80 1.97
CA HIS A 8 8.03 -13.55 0.92
C HIS A 8 6.53 -13.55 1.22
N LEU A 9 5.73 -12.87 0.41
CA LEU A 9 4.28 -12.86 0.54
C LEU A 9 3.70 -13.86 -0.44
N THR A 10 2.89 -14.79 0.06
CA THR A 10 2.13 -15.73 -0.75
C THR A 10 0.79 -15.09 -1.07
N ALA A 11 0.41 -15.05 -2.34
CA ALA A 11 -0.89 -14.57 -2.78
C ALA A 11 -1.36 -15.40 -3.97
N LEU A 12 -2.55 -15.99 -3.86
CA LEU A 12 -3.14 -16.84 -4.91
C LEU A 12 -2.24 -18.01 -5.36
N GLY A 13 -1.43 -18.53 -4.44
CA GLY A 13 -0.49 -19.63 -4.70
C GLY A 13 0.89 -19.20 -5.23
N ASP A 14 1.06 -17.95 -5.63
CA ASP A 14 2.35 -17.40 -6.07
C ASP A 14 3.09 -16.73 -4.90
N THR A 15 4.42 -16.62 -5.03
CA THR A 15 5.28 -16.00 -4.01
C THR A 15 5.91 -14.72 -4.53
N TYR A 16 5.69 -13.62 -3.81
CA TYR A 16 6.15 -12.28 -4.14
C TYR A 16 7.23 -11.83 -3.16
N ALA A 17 8.32 -11.24 -3.66
CA ALA A 17 9.32 -10.61 -2.81
C ALA A 17 8.84 -9.21 -2.42
N VAL A 18 8.55 -9.00 -1.13
CA VAL A 18 8.02 -7.74 -0.62
C VAL A 18 9.07 -7.06 0.24
N ARG A 19 9.49 -5.86 -0.15
CA ARG A 19 10.44 -5.08 0.62
C ARG A 19 9.80 -4.54 1.89
N ARG A 20 10.59 -4.53 2.97
CA ARG A 20 10.22 -3.86 4.20
C ARG A 20 10.24 -2.35 3.97
N VAL A 21 9.06 -1.75 4.00
CA VAL A 21 8.88 -0.31 3.90
C VAL A 21 8.40 0.21 5.24
N TYR A 22 9.21 1.06 5.86
CA TYR A 22 8.75 1.84 7.00
C TYR A 22 8.18 3.15 6.46
N LEU A 23 6.96 3.47 6.91
CA LEU A 23 6.40 4.82 6.81
C LEU A 23 7.21 5.68 7.79
N ASN A 24 8.41 6.09 7.39
CA ASN A 24 9.41 6.66 8.29
C ASN A 24 9.14 8.15 8.53
N LYS A 25 9.51 8.59 9.73
CA LYS A 25 9.23 9.89 10.36
C LYS A 25 10.15 11.04 9.90
N GLU A 26 10.85 10.90 8.79
CA GLU A 26 11.88 11.85 8.33
C GLU A 26 11.51 12.49 6.98
N GLU A 27 11.95 13.76 6.84
CA GLU A 27 11.73 14.75 5.77
C GLU A 27 12.14 14.31 4.34
N HIS A 28 12.36 13.03 4.08
CA HIS A 28 12.75 12.53 2.74
C HIS A 28 11.60 12.55 1.71
N PHE A 29 10.51 13.24 2.05
CA PHE A 29 9.34 13.52 1.23
C PHE A 29 9.07 15.02 1.08
N THR A 30 9.91 15.90 1.61
CA THR A 30 9.85 17.31 1.26
C THR A 30 10.72 17.56 0.05
N GLU A 31 10.12 17.96 -1.08
CA GLU A 31 10.80 18.97 -1.88
C GLU A 31 11.04 20.18 -0.96
N ALA A 32 12.27 20.67 -0.95
CA ALA A 32 12.69 21.76 -0.09
C ALA A 32 11.67 22.90 -0.18
N SER A 33 11.00 23.21 0.93
CA SER A 33 10.13 24.35 1.03
C SER A 33 10.96 25.61 0.89
N THR A 34 10.93 26.20 -0.30
CA THR A 34 11.33 27.58 -0.51
C THR A 34 10.34 28.49 0.21
N GLY A 35 10.67 28.79 1.46
CA GLY A 35 10.35 30.03 2.17
C GLY A 35 8.89 30.44 2.28
N ALA A 36 8.28 30.18 3.44
CA ALA A 36 7.53 31.20 4.16
C ALA A 36 7.32 30.78 5.63
N SER A 37 7.70 31.70 6.51
CA SER A 37 7.60 31.63 7.96
C SER A 37 6.15 31.67 8.47
N SER A 38 5.78 30.77 9.40
CA SER A 38 5.05 31.15 10.62
C SER A 38 4.88 29.99 11.61
N SER A 39 5.52 30.14 12.76
CA SER A 39 5.08 29.85 14.14
C SER A 39 4.33 28.55 14.50
N HIS A 40 5.00 27.78 15.37
CA HIS A 40 4.48 27.12 16.57
C HIS A 40 3.34 26.08 16.44
N ALA A 41 3.72 24.84 16.13
CA ALA A 41 3.28 23.66 16.87
C ALA A 41 4.28 22.52 16.63
N SER A 42 4.44 21.63 17.60
CA SER A 42 5.33 20.48 17.56
C SER A 42 4.90 19.44 16.51
N ASP A 43 5.20 19.67 15.24
CA ASP A 43 4.84 18.79 14.11
C ASP A 43 5.78 17.59 13.95
N LYS A 44 6.33 17.07 15.06
CA LYS A 44 7.00 15.77 15.04
C LYS A 44 5.92 14.69 15.01
N TYR A 45 5.77 14.08 13.83
CA TYR A 45 5.05 12.81 13.55
C TYR A 45 3.57 12.94 13.15
N ARG A 46 3.29 13.42 11.93
CA ARG A 46 2.01 13.13 11.28
C ARG A 46 2.07 11.72 10.68
N ARG A 47 1.33 10.77 11.27
CA ARG A 47 1.09 9.45 10.66
C ARG A 47 0.39 9.68 9.31
N PRO A 48 0.75 8.96 8.23
CA PRO A 48 -0.02 9.04 7.00
C PRO A 48 -1.45 8.64 7.29
N ARG A 49 -2.38 9.58 7.06
CA ARG A 49 -3.82 9.37 7.26
C ARG A 49 -4.39 8.65 6.02
N LEU A 50 -5.57 8.06 6.20
CA LEU A 50 -6.31 7.33 5.17
C LEU A 50 -6.48 8.22 3.93
N LEU A 51 -6.01 7.74 2.78
CA LEU A 51 -6.28 8.37 1.50
C LEU A 51 -7.68 7.92 1.03
N PRO A 52 -8.47 8.84 0.48
CA PRO A 52 -9.81 8.54 -0.01
C PRO A 52 -9.72 7.59 -1.21
N THR A 53 -10.67 6.67 -1.30
CA THR A 53 -10.83 5.78 -2.46
C THR A 53 -11.80 6.30 -3.50
N SER A 54 -12.62 7.30 -3.14
CA SER A 54 -13.61 7.92 -4.01
C SER A 54 -13.89 9.38 -3.62
N PRO A 55 -14.49 10.18 -4.51
CA PRO A 55 -14.96 11.54 -4.19
C PRO A 55 -15.95 11.58 -3.01
N PHE A 56 -16.78 10.56 -2.83
CA PHE A 56 -17.67 10.48 -1.67
C PHE A 56 -16.91 10.43 -0.33
N GLU A 57 -15.78 9.71 -0.29
CA GLU A 57 -14.93 9.70 0.91
C GLU A 57 -14.22 11.03 1.14
N VAL A 58 -13.92 11.80 0.09
CA VAL A 58 -13.40 13.16 0.19
C VAL A 58 -14.39 14.05 0.94
N GLU A 59 -15.67 14.03 0.57
CA GLU A 59 -16.73 14.79 1.25
C GLU A 59 -16.85 14.36 2.72
N ALA A 60 -16.82 13.05 2.99
CA ALA A 60 -16.88 12.52 4.35
C ALA A 60 -15.67 12.94 5.21
N LEU A 61 -14.47 12.99 4.63
CA LEU A 61 -13.25 13.49 5.29
C LEU A 61 -13.29 15.00 5.50
N SER A 62 -13.87 15.75 4.56
CA SER A 62 -14.08 17.19 4.68
C SER A 62 -14.98 17.52 5.87
N LEU A 63 -16.10 16.81 6.01
CA LEU A 63 -17.02 16.97 7.13
C LEU A 63 -16.37 16.65 8.49
N LYS A 64 -15.37 15.78 8.51
CA LYS A 64 -14.61 15.40 9.72
C LYS A 64 -13.44 16.34 10.01
N GLY A 65 -13.14 17.30 9.13
CA GLY A 65 -11.97 18.19 9.26
C GLY A 65 -10.63 17.49 8.99
N ASP A 66 -10.64 16.36 8.29
CA ASP A 66 -9.46 15.54 8.02
C ASP A 66 -8.95 15.66 6.57
N LEU A 67 -9.67 16.39 5.71
CA LEU A 67 -9.39 16.49 4.27
C LEU A 67 -8.05 17.15 3.95
N ASP A 68 -7.71 18.26 4.61
CA ASP A 68 -6.45 18.99 4.36
C ASP A 68 -5.22 18.09 4.60
N ALA A 69 -5.33 17.15 5.54
CA ALA A 69 -4.28 16.18 5.83
C ALA A 69 -4.19 15.03 4.81
N ALA A 70 -5.29 14.71 4.10
CA ALA A 70 -5.32 13.71 3.04
C ALA A 70 -4.88 14.32 1.69
N SER A 71 -5.33 15.54 1.36
CA SER A 71 -5.03 16.24 0.09
C SER A 71 -3.54 16.49 -0.11
N TRP A 72 -2.82 16.86 0.96
CA TRP A 72 -1.37 17.09 0.87
C TRP A 72 -0.59 15.85 0.41
N VAL A 73 -1.06 14.66 0.80
CA VAL A 73 -0.42 13.39 0.46
C VAL A 73 -0.65 13.06 -1.03
N THR A 74 -1.84 13.34 -1.57
CA THR A 74 -2.16 13.13 -2.99
C THR A 74 -1.50 14.15 -3.91
N ASP A 75 -1.42 15.43 -3.52
CA ASP A 75 -0.93 16.50 -4.42
C ASP A 75 0.60 16.56 -4.53
N THR A 76 1.36 16.10 -3.51
CA THR A 76 2.80 16.38 -3.43
C THR A 76 3.72 15.17 -3.26
N LEU A 77 3.21 14.00 -2.86
CA LEU A 77 4.08 12.94 -2.30
C LEU A 77 4.01 11.58 -3.00
N LEU A 78 3.11 11.43 -3.96
CA LEU A 78 2.75 10.11 -4.50
C LEU A 78 3.01 10.01 -6.00
N LEU A 79 4.10 10.62 -6.48
CA LEU A 79 4.53 10.50 -7.88
C LEU A 79 6.03 10.21 -7.97
N VAL A 80 6.37 9.06 -8.55
CA VAL A 80 7.75 8.68 -8.85
C VAL A 80 8.20 9.44 -10.11
N VAL A 81 8.85 10.58 -9.91
CA VAL A 81 9.28 11.50 -10.98
C VAL A 81 10.06 10.81 -12.10
N ASP A 82 10.85 9.79 -11.77
CA ASP A 82 11.72 9.09 -12.71
C ASP A 82 10.95 8.39 -13.84
N GLU A 83 9.71 7.95 -13.55
CA GLU A 83 8.86 7.21 -14.49
C GLU A 83 7.95 8.14 -15.30
N LEU A 84 8.01 9.46 -15.08
CA LEU A 84 7.20 10.41 -15.85
C LEU A 84 7.60 10.43 -17.33
N PRO A 85 6.64 10.34 -18.26
CA PRO A 85 6.94 10.36 -19.68
C PRO A 85 7.30 11.78 -20.13
N VAL A 86 8.46 11.94 -20.75
CA VAL A 86 8.91 13.21 -21.35
C VAL A 86 8.46 13.29 -22.81
N SER A 87 8.58 12.19 -23.56
CA SER A 87 8.10 12.11 -24.95
C SER A 87 7.93 10.67 -25.41
N GLY A 88 6.70 10.28 -25.75
CA GLY A 88 6.38 8.95 -26.28
C GLY A 88 6.82 7.83 -25.33
N VAL A 89 8.00 7.27 -25.58
CA VAL A 89 8.59 6.15 -24.83
C VAL A 89 9.63 6.60 -23.80
N GLU A 90 10.14 7.83 -23.91
CA GLU A 90 11.22 8.31 -23.05
C GLU A 90 10.70 8.86 -21.72
N THR A 91 11.25 8.36 -20.62
CA THR A 91 10.97 8.81 -19.25
C THR A 91 11.95 9.89 -18.77
N VAL A 92 11.67 10.53 -17.63
CA VAL A 92 12.62 11.46 -16.98
C VAL A 92 13.92 10.76 -16.63
N LYS A 93 13.87 9.48 -16.22
CA LYS A 93 15.06 8.65 -15.98
C LYS A 93 15.91 8.48 -17.24
N ASP A 94 15.28 8.17 -18.37
CA ASP A 94 15.97 8.04 -19.66
C ASP A 94 16.59 9.37 -20.10
N LEU A 95 15.85 10.47 -19.91
CA LEU A 95 16.35 11.81 -20.19
C LEU A 95 17.59 12.15 -19.35
N ARG A 96 17.58 11.81 -18.06
CA ARG A 96 18.75 12.00 -17.17
C ARG A 96 19.93 11.16 -17.64
N ALA A 97 19.71 9.90 -18.02
CA ALA A 97 20.76 9.03 -18.53
C ALA A 97 21.41 9.62 -19.80
N LYS A 98 20.58 10.02 -20.79
CA LYS A 98 21.05 10.65 -22.03
C LYS A 98 21.76 11.98 -21.79
N ALA A 99 21.29 12.78 -20.82
CA ALA A 99 21.97 14.01 -20.44
C ALA A 99 23.37 13.74 -19.85
N LEU A 100 23.54 12.68 -19.05
CA LEU A 100 24.86 12.30 -18.53
C LEU A 100 25.80 11.84 -19.65
N GLU A 101 25.31 11.01 -20.57
CA GLU A 101 26.06 10.52 -21.73
C GLU A 101 26.46 11.66 -22.68
N HIS A 102 25.54 12.60 -22.96
CA HIS A 102 25.80 13.75 -23.84
C HIS A 102 26.94 14.65 -23.34
N PHE A 103 27.04 14.80 -22.02
CA PHE A 103 28.08 15.60 -21.35
C PHE A 103 29.21 14.74 -20.76
N GLU A 104 29.35 13.49 -21.21
CA GLU A 104 30.48 12.64 -20.86
C GLU A 104 31.71 13.09 -21.68
N GLY A 105 32.81 13.40 -21.01
CA GLY A 105 34.08 13.79 -21.65
C GLY A 105 34.21 15.24 -22.15
N ARG A 106 33.13 15.96 -22.48
CA ARG A 106 33.21 17.37 -22.97
C ARG A 106 33.27 18.42 -21.86
N ASP A 107 32.53 18.23 -20.77
CA ASP A 107 32.42 19.20 -19.68
C ASP A 107 32.44 18.51 -18.31
N SER A 108 33.63 18.03 -17.90
CA SER A 108 33.84 17.39 -16.60
C SER A 108 33.61 18.34 -15.40
N LYS A 109 33.50 19.64 -15.64
CA LYS A 109 33.28 20.67 -14.62
C LYS A 109 31.81 20.87 -14.26
N LEU A 110 30.86 20.42 -15.09
CA LEU A 110 29.43 20.59 -14.81
C LEU A 110 28.95 19.55 -13.80
N THR A 111 28.18 20.01 -12.81
CA THR A 111 27.46 19.13 -11.88
C THR A 111 26.35 18.37 -12.61
N LYS A 112 25.87 17.24 -12.06
CA LYS A 112 24.79 16.44 -12.67
C LYS A 112 23.54 17.27 -12.99
N ASN A 113 23.12 18.14 -12.07
CA ASN A 113 21.93 18.96 -12.25
C ASN A 113 22.13 20.01 -13.37
N GLN A 114 23.33 20.57 -13.50
CA GLN A 114 23.65 21.47 -14.62
C GLN A 114 23.65 20.73 -15.96
N LYS A 115 24.12 19.47 -16.00
CA LYS A 115 24.04 18.63 -17.20
C LYS A 115 22.58 18.38 -17.62
N TYR A 116 21.70 18.09 -16.66
CA TYR A 116 20.26 17.92 -16.93
C TYR A 116 19.64 19.21 -17.46
N ASP A 117 19.94 20.35 -16.82
CA ASP A 117 19.40 21.65 -17.20
C ASP A 117 19.88 22.10 -18.59
N SER A 118 21.17 21.95 -18.89
CA SER A 118 21.71 22.25 -20.22
C SER A 118 21.08 21.36 -21.29
N TYR A 119 20.98 20.04 -21.04
CA TYR A 119 20.40 19.09 -22.00
C TYR A 119 18.92 19.39 -22.29
N THR A 120 18.15 19.69 -21.24
CA THR A 120 16.72 20.03 -21.39
C THR A 120 16.51 21.36 -22.10
N ARG A 121 17.34 22.37 -21.83
CA ARG A 121 17.29 23.65 -22.55
C ARG A 121 17.62 23.48 -24.02
N GLU A 122 18.63 22.69 -24.35
CA GLU A 122 19.02 22.40 -25.74
C GLU A 122 17.89 21.69 -26.50
N ARG A 123 17.21 20.74 -25.86
CA ARG A 123 16.22 19.89 -26.54
C ARG A 123 14.79 20.43 -26.51
N PHE A 124 14.38 21.04 -25.40
CA PHE A 124 12.99 21.45 -25.15
C PHE A 124 12.83 22.96 -24.96
N GLY A 125 13.92 23.73 -24.93
CA GLY A 125 13.88 25.18 -24.72
C GLY A 125 13.45 25.61 -23.32
N LYS A 126 13.47 24.69 -22.34
CA LYS A 126 13.05 24.93 -20.95
C LYS A 126 14.09 24.39 -19.97
N SER A 127 14.07 24.90 -18.73
CA SER A 127 14.91 24.35 -17.67
C SER A 127 14.44 22.95 -17.29
N TYR A 128 15.35 22.17 -16.68
CA TYR A 128 15.01 20.81 -16.24
C TYR A 128 13.91 20.81 -15.16
N SER A 129 13.96 21.78 -14.23
CA SER A 129 12.92 21.92 -13.20
C SER A 129 11.57 22.26 -13.81
N ASP A 130 11.51 23.23 -14.72
CA ASP A 130 10.24 23.64 -15.35
C ASP A 130 9.60 22.49 -16.14
N LEU A 131 10.43 21.67 -16.80
CA LEU A 131 9.97 20.48 -17.51
C LEU A 131 9.34 19.47 -16.54
N VAL A 132 10.04 19.13 -15.46
CA VAL A 132 9.55 18.16 -14.46
C VAL A 132 8.28 18.67 -13.78
N ASP A 133 8.22 19.94 -13.41
CA ASP A 133 7.06 20.54 -12.78
C ASP A 133 5.85 20.55 -13.71
N GLN A 134 6.06 20.83 -15.00
CA GLN A 134 5.01 20.74 -16.01
C GLN A 134 4.48 19.30 -16.15
N LEU A 135 5.37 18.30 -16.24
CA LEU A 135 4.97 16.89 -16.35
C LEU A 135 4.21 16.42 -15.11
N ARG A 136 4.65 16.85 -13.92
CA ARG A 136 3.94 16.58 -12.67
C ARG A 136 2.55 17.19 -12.66
N GLY A 137 2.42 18.46 -13.02
CA GLY A 137 1.12 19.14 -13.12
C GLY A 137 0.17 18.41 -14.05
N GLN A 138 0.65 17.99 -15.22
CA GLN A 138 -0.15 17.22 -16.18
C GLN A 138 -0.60 15.87 -15.60
N ALA A 139 0.28 15.13 -14.93
CA ALA A 139 -0.08 13.87 -14.29
C ALA A 139 -1.13 14.05 -13.19
N ILE A 140 -1.02 15.12 -12.39
CA ILE A 140 -1.97 15.45 -11.32
C ILE A 140 -3.34 15.82 -11.90
N ASP A 141 -3.39 16.65 -12.95
CA ASP A 141 -4.65 17.07 -13.57
C ASP A 141 -5.39 15.88 -14.20
N ARG A 142 -4.63 15.00 -14.87
CA ARG A 142 -5.13 13.71 -15.39
C ARG A 142 -5.69 12.84 -14.26
N PHE A 143 -4.94 12.71 -13.16
CA PHE A 143 -5.38 11.96 -11.99
C PHE A 143 -6.67 12.52 -11.40
N LYS A 144 -6.78 13.85 -11.19
CA LYS A 144 -7.98 14.49 -10.65
C LYS A 144 -9.21 14.19 -11.52
N THR A 145 -9.05 14.35 -12.83
CA THR A 145 -10.11 14.05 -13.81
C THR A 145 -10.55 12.59 -13.72
N ALA A 146 -9.60 11.65 -13.65
CA ALA A 146 -9.92 10.22 -13.52
C ALA A 146 -10.55 9.89 -12.15
N PHE A 147 -10.05 10.48 -11.08
CA PHE A 147 -10.54 10.28 -9.72
C PHE A 147 -12.00 10.72 -9.55
N ASP A 148 -12.39 11.83 -10.19
CA ASP A 148 -13.78 12.31 -10.20
C ASP A 148 -14.73 11.32 -10.90
N GLY A 149 -14.22 10.45 -11.78
CA GLY A 149 -14.97 9.37 -12.42
C GLY A 149 -15.13 8.11 -11.57
N ILE A 150 -14.54 8.05 -10.36
CA ILE A 150 -14.66 6.90 -9.47
C ILE A 150 -15.95 7.00 -8.65
N LEU A 151 -16.72 5.92 -8.64
CA LEU A 151 -17.97 5.78 -7.90
C LEU A 151 -17.78 4.85 -6.71
N TYR A 152 -18.37 5.24 -5.58
CA TYR A 152 -18.59 4.34 -4.46
C TYR A 152 -19.65 3.30 -4.84
N VAL A 153 -19.42 2.03 -4.50
CA VAL A 153 -20.37 0.94 -4.75
C VAL A 153 -21.31 0.75 -3.54
N PRO A 154 -22.61 1.03 -3.68
CA PRO A 154 -23.59 0.75 -2.63
C PRO A 154 -23.72 -0.74 -2.32
N GLU A 155 -24.21 -1.07 -1.12
CA GLU A 155 -24.33 -2.47 -0.67
C GLU A 155 -25.13 -3.35 -1.63
N MET A 156 -26.18 -2.78 -2.21
CA MET A 156 -27.12 -3.48 -3.10
C MET A 156 -26.53 -3.79 -4.48
N GLU A 157 -25.43 -3.14 -4.84
CA GLU A 157 -24.79 -3.27 -6.16
C GLU A 157 -23.46 -4.05 -6.09
N SER A 158 -23.00 -4.42 -4.89
CA SER A 158 -21.83 -5.28 -4.75
C SER A 158 -22.15 -6.71 -5.16
N TRP A 159 -21.24 -7.32 -5.92
CA TRP A 159 -21.27 -8.75 -6.24
C TRP A 159 -20.76 -9.62 -5.08
N ARG A 160 -20.14 -9.02 -4.04
CA ARG A 160 -19.66 -9.76 -2.88
C ARG A 160 -20.80 -10.11 -1.93
N GLN A 161 -20.67 -11.27 -1.30
CA GLN A 161 -21.60 -11.66 -0.24
C GLN A 161 -21.43 -10.74 0.99
N PRO A 162 -22.49 -10.50 1.79
CA PRO A 162 -22.46 -9.53 2.89
C PRO A 162 -21.29 -9.72 3.88
N HIS A 163 -20.97 -10.97 4.23
CA HIS A 163 -19.90 -11.28 5.18
C HIS A 163 -18.49 -11.01 4.60
N LEU A 164 -18.30 -11.10 3.28
CA LEU A 164 -17.04 -10.74 2.62
C LEU A 164 -16.92 -9.23 2.49
N ARG A 165 -18.06 -8.54 2.33
CA ARG A 165 -18.11 -7.08 2.26
C ARG A 165 -17.66 -6.43 3.57
N ASP A 166 -18.03 -7.00 4.71
CA ASP A 166 -17.55 -6.57 6.03
C ASP A 166 -16.01 -6.61 6.16
N VAL A 167 -15.34 -7.47 5.40
CA VAL A 167 -13.88 -7.57 5.35
C VAL A 167 -13.28 -6.45 4.50
N VAL A 168 -13.88 -6.14 3.35
CA VAL A 168 -13.35 -5.20 2.34
C VAL A 168 -14.01 -3.81 2.37
N VAL A 169 -14.68 -3.45 3.47
CA VAL A 169 -15.34 -2.14 3.62
C VAL A 169 -14.36 -1.00 3.30
N GLY A 170 -14.77 -0.14 2.37
CA GLY A 170 -13.98 1.01 1.91
C GLY A 170 -13.05 0.71 0.73
N TYR A 171 -13.10 -0.49 0.13
CA TYR A 171 -12.33 -0.82 -1.08
C TYR A 171 -13.18 -1.18 -2.29
N GLU A 172 -14.50 -1.20 -2.14
CA GLU A 172 -15.43 -1.43 -3.24
C GLU A 172 -15.70 -0.11 -3.96
N ILE A 173 -14.95 0.09 -5.04
CA ILE A 173 -15.09 1.22 -5.95
C ILE A 173 -15.29 0.71 -7.38
N ALA A 174 -16.04 1.46 -8.17
CA ALA A 174 -16.31 1.18 -9.57
C ALA A 174 -16.03 2.43 -10.41
N ALA A 175 -15.68 2.24 -11.68
CA ALA A 175 -15.48 3.34 -12.63
C ALA A 175 -15.71 2.83 -14.06
N GLU A 176 -15.88 3.76 -15.00
CA GLU A 176 -15.92 3.43 -16.43
C GLU A 176 -14.57 2.88 -16.92
N ARG A 177 -14.58 2.13 -18.03
CA ARG A 177 -13.37 1.45 -18.54
C ARG A 177 -12.26 2.44 -18.89
N GLU A 178 -12.64 3.59 -19.41
CA GLU A 178 -11.78 4.69 -19.79
C GLU A 178 -11.06 5.26 -18.56
N VAL A 179 -11.78 5.42 -17.44
CA VAL A 179 -11.22 5.86 -16.15
C VAL A 179 -10.24 4.83 -15.59
N ILE A 180 -10.60 3.54 -15.65
CA ILE A 180 -9.71 2.46 -15.20
C ILE A 180 -8.43 2.44 -16.05
N ALA A 181 -8.55 2.56 -17.38
CA ALA A 181 -7.41 2.60 -18.29
C ALA A 181 -6.49 3.80 -17.99
N GLU A 182 -7.06 4.97 -17.73
CA GLU A 182 -6.32 6.18 -17.37
C GLU A 182 -5.57 6.02 -16.04
N LEU A 183 -6.19 5.44 -15.02
CA LEU A 183 -5.52 5.17 -13.75
C LEU A 183 -4.40 4.12 -13.90
N ILE A 184 -4.57 3.11 -14.75
CA ILE A 184 -3.50 2.16 -15.07
C ILE A 184 -2.33 2.86 -15.76
N ASP A 185 -2.59 3.76 -16.72
CA ASP A 185 -1.54 4.53 -17.38
C ASP A 185 -0.77 5.43 -16.39
N LEU A 186 -1.49 6.15 -15.54
CA LEU A 186 -0.89 6.95 -14.47
C LEU A 186 -0.11 6.10 -13.46
N ALA A 187 -0.60 4.90 -13.13
CA ALA A 187 0.10 3.97 -12.26
C ALA A 187 1.44 3.52 -12.86
N ASN A 188 1.47 3.25 -14.17
CA ASN A 188 2.67 2.93 -14.93
C ASN A 188 3.63 4.12 -15.02
N CYS A 189 3.12 5.36 -15.02
CA CYS A 189 3.91 6.59 -14.91
C CYS A 189 4.42 6.88 -13.49
N GLY A 190 4.23 5.95 -12.54
CA GLY A 190 4.71 6.09 -11.17
C GLY A 190 3.78 6.87 -10.22
N HIS A 191 2.52 7.13 -10.60
CA HIS A 191 1.54 7.74 -9.69
C HIS A 191 1.05 6.68 -8.68
N VAL A 192 1.52 6.81 -7.43
CA VAL A 192 1.40 5.82 -6.36
C VAL A 192 -0.05 5.63 -5.91
N HIS A 193 -0.84 6.71 -5.86
CA HIS A 193 -2.25 6.58 -5.53
C HIS A 193 -3.04 5.92 -6.67
N SER A 194 -2.66 6.18 -7.94
CA SER A 194 -3.24 5.46 -9.08
C SER A 194 -2.90 3.98 -9.06
N GLN A 195 -1.69 3.58 -8.66
CA GLN A 195 -1.34 2.16 -8.46
C GLN A 195 -2.33 1.49 -7.50
N TYR A 196 -2.59 2.13 -6.37
CA TYR A 196 -3.56 1.64 -5.38
C TYR A 196 -4.99 1.58 -5.94
N LEU A 197 -5.52 2.67 -6.50
CA LEU A 197 -6.90 2.73 -6.99
C LEU A 197 -7.15 1.82 -8.20
N ALA A 198 -6.22 1.78 -9.14
CA ALA A 198 -6.30 0.88 -10.30
C ALA A 198 -6.36 -0.59 -9.85
N ALA A 199 -5.60 -0.97 -8.82
CA ALA A 199 -5.67 -2.32 -8.29
C ALA A 199 -7.04 -2.66 -7.70
N LEU A 200 -7.63 -1.74 -6.92
CA LEU A 200 -8.97 -1.91 -6.34
C LEU A 200 -10.04 -2.01 -7.43
N LEU A 201 -10.00 -1.11 -8.43
CA LEU A 201 -10.93 -1.10 -9.55
C LEU A 201 -10.83 -2.38 -10.38
N LEU A 202 -9.62 -2.86 -10.67
CA LEU A 202 -9.40 -4.14 -11.35
C LEU A 202 -9.96 -5.29 -10.53
N CYS A 203 -9.73 -5.29 -9.21
CA CYS A 203 -10.22 -6.33 -8.32
C CYS A 203 -11.75 -6.38 -8.29
N PHE A 204 -12.40 -5.21 -8.20
CA PHE A 204 -13.86 -5.13 -8.20
C PHE A 204 -14.45 -5.52 -9.56
N THR A 205 -13.89 -4.99 -10.66
CA THR A 205 -14.40 -5.22 -12.02
C THR A 205 -14.26 -6.68 -12.45
N GLN A 206 -13.18 -7.34 -12.06
CA GLN A 206 -12.89 -8.74 -12.41
C GLN A 206 -13.41 -9.75 -11.38
N GLN A 207 -14.18 -9.30 -10.40
CA GLN A 207 -14.79 -10.13 -9.36
C GLN A 207 -13.78 -10.94 -8.51
N GLY A 208 -12.61 -10.37 -8.22
CA GLY A 208 -11.57 -11.03 -7.44
C GLY A 208 -10.19 -10.39 -7.61
N LEU A 209 -9.22 -10.76 -6.78
CA LEU A 209 -7.84 -10.37 -7.02
C LEU A 209 -7.32 -11.03 -8.29
N THR A 210 -6.53 -10.25 -9.02
CA THR A 210 -5.83 -10.67 -10.23
C THR A 210 -4.34 -10.49 -9.97
N ILE A 211 -3.50 -11.16 -10.76
CA ILE A 211 -2.04 -10.98 -10.68
C ILE A 211 -1.69 -9.48 -10.84
N GLN A 212 -2.30 -8.80 -11.81
CA GLN A 212 -2.09 -7.38 -12.05
C GLN A 212 -2.52 -6.51 -10.85
N SER A 213 -3.66 -6.80 -10.22
CA SER A 213 -4.10 -6.10 -9.00
C SER A 213 -3.11 -6.28 -7.85
N ILE A 214 -2.56 -7.48 -7.67
CA ILE A 214 -1.57 -7.77 -6.64
C ILE A 214 -0.28 -7.00 -6.92
N GLU A 215 0.23 -7.05 -8.14
CA GLU A 215 1.44 -6.32 -8.56
C GLU A 215 1.30 -4.81 -8.31
N LEU A 216 0.16 -4.22 -8.69
CA LEU A 216 -0.11 -2.80 -8.46
C LEU A 216 -0.18 -2.43 -6.97
N LEU A 217 -0.80 -3.26 -6.12
CA LEU A 217 -0.80 -3.04 -4.66
C LEU A 217 0.60 -3.17 -4.06
N LEU A 218 1.40 -4.12 -4.54
CA LEU A 218 2.78 -4.28 -4.10
C LEU A 218 3.65 -3.11 -4.55
N GLN A 219 3.50 -2.63 -5.78
CA GLN A 219 4.15 -1.41 -6.27
C GLN A 219 3.75 -0.19 -5.45
N ALA A 220 2.45 -0.03 -5.16
CA ALA A 220 1.96 1.05 -4.31
C ALA A 220 2.61 1.00 -2.92
N HIS A 221 2.72 -0.19 -2.32
CA HIS A 221 3.41 -0.39 -1.05
C HIS A 221 4.91 -0.07 -1.12
N GLU A 222 5.62 -0.54 -2.16
CA GLU A 222 7.04 -0.21 -2.37
C GLU A 222 7.25 1.30 -2.48
N ASN A 223 6.29 1.99 -3.09
CA ASN A 223 6.23 3.44 -3.19
C ASN A 223 5.55 4.12 -1.97
N LYS A 224 5.44 3.40 -0.85
CA LYS A 224 4.99 3.90 0.47
C LYS A 224 3.53 4.34 0.56
N HIS A 225 2.65 3.78 -0.26
CA HIS A 225 1.21 3.97 -0.09
C HIS A 225 0.76 3.35 1.26
N PRO A 226 0.13 4.12 2.17
CA PRO A 226 -0.12 3.67 3.54
C PRO A 226 -1.15 2.52 3.63
N GLN A 227 -2.14 2.49 2.74
CA GLN A 227 -3.23 1.50 2.76
C GLN A 227 -2.95 0.21 1.95
N ALA A 228 -1.91 0.18 1.12
CA ALA A 228 -1.82 -0.82 0.05
C ALA A 228 -1.72 -2.27 0.55
N LEU A 229 -0.87 -2.55 1.55
CA LEU A 229 -0.76 -3.89 2.12
C LEU A 229 -1.98 -4.32 2.96
N ASP A 230 -2.65 -3.38 3.63
CA ASP A 230 -3.87 -3.72 4.37
C ASP A 230 -5.01 -4.07 3.42
N ALA A 231 -5.15 -3.29 2.33
CA ALA A 231 -6.08 -3.60 1.27
C ALA A 231 -5.78 -4.97 0.65
N LEU A 232 -4.51 -5.25 0.31
CA LEU A 232 -4.11 -6.58 -0.18
C LEU A 232 -4.50 -7.68 0.81
N GLY A 233 -4.21 -7.50 2.11
CA GLY A 233 -4.53 -8.48 3.14
C GLY A 233 -6.02 -8.76 3.28
N ARG A 234 -6.86 -7.72 3.21
CA ARG A 234 -8.33 -7.87 3.27
C ARG A 234 -8.91 -8.47 2.00
N LEU A 235 -8.38 -8.11 0.83
CA LEU A 235 -8.81 -8.69 -0.44
C LEU A 235 -8.44 -10.17 -0.54
N LEU A 236 -7.26 -10.57 -0.03
CA LEU A 236 -6.83 -11.97 0.09
C LEU A 236 -7.73 -12.74 1.07
N LEU A 237 -8.02 -12.15 2.25
CA LEU A 237 -8.94 -12.75 3.22
C LEU A 237 -10.33 -12.97 2.60
N ALA A 238 -10.81 -12.03 1.79
CA ALA A 238 -12.10 -12.17 1.13
C ALA A 238 -12.13 -13.20 -0.02
N GLN A 239 -10.99 -13.82 -0.33
CA GLN A 239 -10.85 -14.98 -1.22
C GLN A 239 -10.33 -16.21 -0.48
N ASP A 240 -10.46 -16.24 0.85
CA ASP A 240 -10.04 -17.33 1.73
C ASP A 240 -8.52 -17.63 1.69
N ASP A 241 -7.68 -16.72 1.19
CA ASP A 241 -6.22 -16.81 1.28
C ASP A 241 -5.75 -16.26 2.65
N PHE A 242 -5.97 -17.07 3.68
CA PHE A 242 -5.67 -16.70 5.07
C PHE A 242 -4.17 -16.50 5.33
N VAL A 243 -3.31 -17.27 4.66
CA VAL A 243 -1.85 -17.18 4.83
C VAL A 243 -1.35 -15.86 4.28
N GLY A 244 -1.72 -15.54 3.03
CA GLY A 244 -1.38 -14.28 2.39
C GLY A 244 -1.94 -13.08 3.14
N ALA A 245 -3.19 -13.18 3.62
CA ALA A 245 -3.81 -12.14 4.44
C ALA A 245 -3.03 -11.83 5.72
N VAL A 246 -2.61 -12.87 6.47
CA VAL A 246 -1.82 -12.70 7.70
C VAL A 246 -0.44 -12.11 7.37
N GLN A 247 0.22 -12.60 6.33
CA GLN A 247 1.52 -12.09 5.89
C GLN A 247 1.45 -10.60 5.54
N ALA A 248 0.50 -10.21 4.69
CA ALA A 248 0.27 -8.82 4.30
C ALA A 248 0.01 -7.92 5.52
N ALA A 249 -0.87 -8.36 6.42
CA ALA A 249 -1.24 -7.59 7.61
C ALA A 249 -0.09 -7.48 8.63
N LEU A 250 0.73 -8.52 8.80
CA LEU A 250 1.92 -8.46 9.66
C LEU A 250 2.95 -7.44 9.12
N ILE A 251 3.19 -7.41 7.80
CA ILE A 251 4.08 -6.42 7.18
C ILE A 251 3.49 -5.01 7.33
N ALA A 252 2.21 -4.83 7.04
CA ALA A 252 1.53 -3.54 7.21
C ALA A 252 1.62 -3.03 8.66
N ARG A 253 1.46 -3.94 9.63
CA ARG A 253 1.60 -3.64 11.06
C ARG A 253 3.03 -3.25 11.43
N GLN A 254 4.02 -3.92 10.85
CA GLN A 254 5.43 -3.56 11.01
C GLN A 254 5.73 -2.16 10.44
N GLY A 255 5.06 -1.78 9.35
CA GLY A 255 5.04 -0.44 8.77
C GLY A 255 4.27 0.58 9.60
N GLN A 256 3.73 0.19 10.77
CA GLN A 256 2.94 1.01 11.69
C GLN A 256 1.59 1.49 11.13
N TYR A 257 1.04 0.80 10.14
CA TYR A 257 -0.30 1.08 9.67
C TYR A 257 -1.33 0.67 10.76
N PRO A 258 -2.19 1.60 11.23
CA PRO A 258 -3.08 1.33 12.38
C PRO A 258 -4.10 0.22 12.13
N GLU A 259 -4.73 0.21 10.96
CA GLU A 259 -5.83 -0.70 10.62
C GLU A 259 -5.37 -2.13 10.32
N ALA A 260 -4.06 -2.37 10.15
CA ALA A 260 -3.52 -3.70 9.91
C ALA A 260 -3.88 -4.73 11.01
N LYS A 261 -4.07 -4.26 12.25
CA LYS A 261 -4.51 -5.12 13.36
C LYS A 261 -5.92 -5.66 13.13
N ARG A 262 -6.81 -4.85 12.55
CA ARG A 262 -8.20 -5.24 12.27
C ARG A 262 -8.24 -6.40 11.26
N THR A 263 -7.39 -6.38 10.25
CA THR A 263 -7.28 -7.47 9.26
C THR A 263 -6.90 -8.79 9.92
N ILE A 264 -5.96 -8.76 10.87
CA ILE A 264 -5.58 -9.93 11.67
C ILE A 264 -6.74 -10.43 12.54
N GLU A 265 -7.46 -9.52 13.21
CA GLU A 265 -8.64 -9.87 14.01
C GLU A 265 -9.75 -10.49 13.15
N LEU A 266 -9.94 -10.01 11.92
CA LEU A 266 -10.87 -10.59 10.96
C LEU A 266 -10.45 -12.01 10.53
N VAL A 267 -9.17 -12.25 10.27
CA VAL A 267 -8.65 -13.62 10.00
C VAL A 267 -8.93 -14.54 11.19
N GLN A 268 -8.61 -14.09 12.41
CA GLN A 268 -8.84 -14.87 13.62
C GLN A 268 -10.32 -15.21 13.78
N ARG A 269 -11.22 -14.23 13.59
CA ARG A 269 -12.66 -14.43 13.64
C ARG A 269 -13.14 -15.45 12.60
N ALA A 270 -12.67 -15.34 11.36
CA ALA A 270 -13.00 -16.28 10.28
C ALA A 270 -12.57 -17.72 10.62
N LEU A 271 -11.43 -17.88 11.29
CA LEU A 271 -10.85 -19.19 11.63
C LEU A 271 -11.18 -19.69 13.04
N THR A 272 -11.93 -18.93 13.85
CA THR A 272 -12.13 -19.23 15.29
C THR A 272 -12.77 -20.59 15.53
N MET A 273 -13.75 -20.95 14.69
CA MET A 273 -14.49 -22.22 14.81
C MET A 273 -13.97 -23.28 13.85
N ALA A 274 -13.01 -22.95 13.00
CA ALA A 274 -12.46 -23.87 12.01
C ALA A 274 -11.36 -24.73 12.64
N VAL A 275 -11.43 -26.03 12.38
CA VAL A 275 -10.40 -27.00 12.77
C VAL A 275 -9.96 -27.77 11.54
N LEU A 276 -8.69 -28.14 11.50
CA LEU A 276 -8.09 -28.92 10.43
C LEU A 276 -7.66 -30.28 10.98
N GLU A 277 -8.01 -31.34 10.26
CA GLU A 277 -7.49 -32.68 10.51
C GLU A 277 -6.09 -32.78 9.91
N THR A 278 -5.12 -33.08 10.75
CA THR A 278 -3.73 -33.34 10.35
C THR A 278 -3.35 -34.77 10.73
N PRO A 279 -2.27 -35.35 10.17
CA PRO A 279 -1.78 -36.66 10.59
C PRO A 279 -1.49 -36.76 12.10
N SER A 280 -1.22 -35.62 12.75
CA SER A 280 -0.93 -35.51 14.17
C SER A 280 -2.18 -35.24 15.04
N GLY A 281 -3.37 -35.16 14.42
CA GLY A 281 -4.64 -34.89 15.08
C GLY A 281 -5.33 -33.61 14.61
N VAL A 282 -6.36 -33.20 15.34
CA VAL A 282 -7.18 -32.02 15.04
C VAL A 282 -6.50 -30.76 15.60
N VAL A 283 -6.26 -29.76 14.75
CA VAL A 283 -5.58 -28.51 15.11
C VAL A 283 -6.49 -27.31 14.76
N PRO A 284 -6.57 -26.27 15.60
CA PRO A 284 -7.28 -25.04 15.23
C PRO A 284 -6.72 -24.44 13.93
N ALA A 285 -7.58 -24.03 13.00
CA ALA A 285 -7.15 -23.57 11.68
C ALA A 285 -6.20 -22.38 11.74
N PHE A 286 -6.41 -21.43 12.66
CA PHE A 286 -5.48 -20.31 12.86
C PHE A 286 -4.09 -20.77 13.29
N ALA A 287 -3.99 -21.82 14.13
CA ALA A 287 -2.70 -22.37 14.53
C ALA A 287 -1.98 -23.06 13.36
N ALA A 288 -2.73 -23.66 12.43
CA ALA A 288 -2.17 -24.21 11.20
C ALA A 288 -1.63 -23.10 10.28
N VAL A 289 -2.35 -21.96 10.15
CA VAL A 289 -1.84 -20.78 9.42
C VAL A 289 -0.51 -20.30 10.00
N LEU A 290 -0.41 -20.17 11.32
CA LEU A 290 0.85 -19.82 11.98
C LEU A 290 1.96 -20.85 11.73
N GLY A 291 1.61 -22.14 11.62
CA GLY A 291 2.55 -23.22 11.36
C GLY A 291 3.18 -23.21 9.95
N VAL A 292 2.57 -22.52 8.99
CA VAL A 292 3.07 -22.39 7.61
C VAL A 292 3.89 -21.11 7.41
N LEU A 293 3.85 -20.17 8.36
CA LEU A 293 4.67 -18.96 8.32
C LEU A 293 6.17 -19.30 8.43
N ASP A 294 6.99 -18.60 7.64
CA ASP A 294 8.44 -18.72 7.74
C ASP A 294 8.99 -18.13 9.05
N SER A 295 10.29 -18.32 9.31
CA SER A 295 10.95 -17.81 10.52
C SER A 295 10.83 -16.30 10.69
N ASN A 296 10.88 -15.53 9.59
CA ASN A 296 10.83 -14.07 9.63
C ASN A 296 9.44 -13.58 10.04
N TYR A 297 8.37 -14.20 9.52
CA TYR A 297 7.01 -13.89 9.94
C TYR A 297 6.70 -14.37 11.35
N LEU A 298 7.22 -15.54 11.77
CA LEU A 298 7.05 -16.02 13.13
C LEU A 298 7.70 -15.08 14.16
N GLU A 299 8.89 -14.56 13.87
CA GLU A 299 9.52 -13.53 14.70
C GLU A 299 8.69 -12.24 14.76
N LEU A 300 8.16 -11.81 13.61
CA LEU A 300 7.31 -10.62 13.54
C LEU A 300 6.01 -10.81 14.32
N ALA A 301 5.36 -11.97 14.17
CA ALA A 301 4.15 -12.34 14.89
C ALA A 301 4.41 -12.39 16.40
N ARG A 302 5.50 -13.04 16.87
CA ARG A 302 5.87 -13.06 18.29
C ARG A 302 6.08 -11.66 18.87
N LYS A 303 6.67 -10.76 18.08
CA LYS A 303 6.93 -9.38 18.50
C LYS A 303 5.65 -8.55 18.60
N GLN A 304 4.72 -8.73 17.66
CA GLN A 304 3.50 -7.90 17.56
C GLN A 304 2.33 -8.48 18.35
N PHE A 305 2.28 -9.81 18.49
CA PHE A 305 1.21 -10.59 19.09
C PHE A 305 1.79 -11.73 19.96
N PRO A 306 2.45 -11.40 21.07
CA PRO A 306 3.08 -12.39 21.95
C PRO A 306 2.07 -13.41 22.51
N GLU A 307 0.80 -13.03 22.63
CA GLU A 307 -0.29 -13.87 23.12
C GLU A 307 -0.58 -15.10 22.24
N TRP A 308 -0.16 -15.11 20.97
CA TRP A 308 -0.29 -16.28 20.10
C TRP A 308 0.72 -17.38 20.42
N PHE A 309 1.75 -17.04 21.20
CA PHE A 309 2.87 -17.92 21.55
C PHE A 309 2.96 -18.08 23.07
N PRO A 310 1.92 -18.64 23.73
CA PRO A 310 1.92 -18.80 25.18
C PRO A 310 3.07 -19.71 25.61
N SER A 311 3.75 -19.31 26.69
CA SER A 311 4.82 -20.10 27.30
C SER A 311 4.29 -21.45 27.81
N GLU A 312 5.17 -22.43 28.05
CA GLU A 312 4.75 -23.69 28.67
C GLU A 312 4.03 -23.48 30.00
N SER A 313 4.45 -22.47 30.77
CA SER A 313 3.80 -22.10 32.03
C SER A 313 2.38 -21.54 31.82
N ASP A 314 2.14 -20.78 30.75
CA ASP A 314 0.82 -20.24 30.42
C ASP A 314 -0.11 -21.33 29.90
N ARG A 315 0.42 -22.27 29.10
CA ARG A 315 -0.32 -23.45 28.64
C ARG A 315 -0.71 -24.35 29.81
N ALA A 316 0.22 -24.60 30.74
CA ALA A 316 -0.04 -25.36 31.95
C ALA A 316 -1.15 -24.70 32.79
N LYS A 317 -1.05 -23.38 33.04
CA LYS A 317 -2.09 -22.62 33.77
C LYS A 317 -3.46 -22.67 33.07
N ALA A 318 -3.52 -22.50 31.76
CA ALA A 318 -4.77 -22.58 31.00
C ALA A 318 -5.39 -23.98 31.04
N LEU A 319 -4.56 -25.03 31.00
CA LEU A 319 -4.99 -26.42 31.12
C LEU A 319 -5.51 -26.73 32.53
N PHE A 320 -4.82 -26.26 33.58
CA PHE A 320 -5.29 -26.34 34.96
C PHE A 320 -6.61 -25.59 35.16
N HIS A 321 -6.78 -24.39 34.60
CA HIS A 321 -8.05 -23.65 34.68
C HIS A 321 -9.21 -24.36 33.95
N ARG A 322 -8.95 -25.03 32.82
CA ARG A 322 -9.97 -25.84 32.13
C ARG A 322 -10.34 -27.10 32.94
N LEU A 323 -9.36 -27.76 33.55
CA LEU A 323 -9.59 -28.96 34.38
C LEU A 323 -10.24 -28.64 35.73
N ALA A 324 -10.00 -27.43 36.29
CA ALA A 324 -10.49 -27.01 37.60
C ALA A 324 -11.94 -26.44 37.59
N GLY A 325 -12.67 -26.51 36.48
CA GLY A 325 -14.14 -26.27 36.48
C GLY A 325 -14.62 -24.92 35.94
N GLY A 326 -14.06 -24.43 34.83
CA GLY A 326 -14.55 -23.24 34.13
C GLY A 326 -15.82 -23.44 33.29
N SER A 327 -16.91 -23.99 33.86
CA SER A 327 -18.26 -23.88 33.27
C SER A 327 -18.85 -22.51 33.57
N ARG A 328 -18.48 -21.48 32.81
CA ARG A 328 -19.30 -20.26 32.65
C ARG A 328 -19.25 -19.81 31.20
N HIS A 329 -20.03 -20.50 30.36
CA HIS A 329 -20.63 -19.88 29.19
C HIS A 329 -21.92 -19.21 29.63
N VAL A 330 -21.92 -17.87 29.65
CA VAL A 330 -23.07 -17.02 29.32
C VAL A 330 -22.58 -16.08 28.24
#